data_AF-A0A957SHJ6-F1
#
_entry.id   AF-A0A957SHJ6-F1
#
_cell.length_a   1.000
_cell.length_b   1.000
_cell.length_c   1.000
_cell.angle_alpha   90.00
_cell.angle_beta   90.00
_cell.angle_gamma   90.00
#
_symmetry.space_group_name_H-M   'P 1'
#
loop_
_entity.id
_entity.type
_entity.pdbx_description
1 polymer ?
#
loop_
_entity_poly.entity_id
_entity_poly.type
_entity_poly.pdbx_seq_one_letter_code
_entity_poly.pdbx_strand_id
1 'polypeptide(L)'
;LNAETNAGMWAAIDRVGLFQWDGESWHNGDPEGNLPTDFLWTLYSDLHKPVLWVGNEGGVTRFDGESWGTLRDRDGLRSPSIYAIAGTDEGGYWFGGRTGLSYYRPEQSAPWVHLQGTPGGAQVLAETDQPVAEAGRQLTFKLAYGDLLTPQDELKTFYRLTGANAPQVFNNWREFRPPLAIAFDDAGNYAIEFRVRDQAFNYSDVQVSTLTVEPAARVVKVPWLGQVPRNTFQTLVALGLVALLGFAYVSMEIVQGRRRVAEAMIRSYNPYVSGEPVRREDMFFGRHNLLQRIIDTLHNNSIMIHGERRIGKTTLLYQLASRLEEVEDPDYWFVPIFIDLEGTRQETFFHFLIEEIVHKVQNIDSSAELISAMEQLHYHNVARADYTDREFNRDLRTILRALQQHSEAHHPGKQLRLILLMDEMDVINGYDHLVQQQLRRIFMRDFAATLGAVVAGIQISREWDRIESPWYNLFNEIEVEPFAREQAIELLVEPVKNYYSYEPAALEFIIQQSEGRPFRLQQYALEAVTNMLAASRRRIKLTDVQAAHRSIQSSTNHAHQDEGLLRTVAASTQ
;
A
#
# COMPACT_ATOMS: atom_id res chain seq x y z
N LEU A 1 -39.91 14.49 -48.63
CA LEU A 1 -38.83 14.97 -49.53
C LEU A 1 -38.33 16.28 -48.97
N ASN A 2 -37.19 16.26 -48.29
CA ASN A 2 -36.55 17.49 -47.80
C ASN A 2 -35.96 18.25 -48.99
N ALA A 3 -36.10 19.57 -48.96
CA ALA A 3 -35.85 20.47 -50.09
C ALA A 3 -34.37 20.63 -50.50
N GLU A 4 -33.44 19.79 -50.06
CA GLU A 4 -31.99 19.99 -50.33
C GLU A 4 -31.18 18.77 -50.81
N THR A 5 -31.77 17.59 -51.06
CA THR A 5 -31.02 16.51 -51.75
C THR A 5 -31.94 15.57 -52.54
N ASN A 6 -31.60 15.36 -53.80
CA ASN A 6 -32.12 14.39 -54.76
C ASN A 6 -33.62 14.47 -55.12
N ALA A 7 -33.92 15.30 -56.12
CA ALA A 7 -35.00 15.02 -57.06
C ALA A 7 -34.64 13.75 -57.86
N GLY A 8 -34.76 12.58 -57.22
CA GLY A 8 -34.41 11.29 -57.80
C GLY A 8 -35.30 10.98 -59.00
N MET A 9 -34.70 10.58 -60.11
CA MET A 9 -35.43 10.19 -61.31
C MET A 9 -35.92 8.76 -61.14
N TRP A 10 -37.19 8.50 -61.42
CA TRP A 10 -37.77 7.15 -61.36
C TRP A 10 -38.04 6.63 -62.77
N ALA A 11 -37.67 5.38 -63.01
CA ALA A 11 -37.92 4.69 -64.28
C ALA A 11 -38.60 3.36 -64.01
N ALA A 12 -39.72 3.11 -64.67
CA ALA A 12 -40.35 1.81 -64.74
C ALA A 12 -39.94 1.16 -66.07
N ILE A 13 -39.32 -0.02 -66.01
CA ILE A 13 -38.95 -0.80 -67.17
C ILE A 13 -39.86 -2.02 -67.22
N ASP A 14 -40.63 -2.16 -68.31
CA ASP A 14 -41.58 -3.25 -68.51
C ASP A 14 -40.89 -4.62 -68.31
N ARG A 15 -41.47 -5.46 -67.44
CA ARG A 15 -40.97 -6.81 -67.09
C ARG A 15 -39.60 -6.86 -66.43
N VAL A 16 -39.08 -5.73 -65.97
CA VAL A 16 -37.82 -5.66 -65.23
C VAL A 16 -38.04 -5.07 -63.85
N GLY A 17 -38.85 -4.01 -63.74
CA GLY A 17 -39.24 -3.42 -62.47
C GLY A 17 -38.96 -1.92 -62.39
N LEU A 18 -38.93 -1.43 -61.15
CA LEU A 18 -38.77 -0.02 -60.84
C LEU A 18 -37.31 0.30 -60.50
N PHE A 19 -36.79 1.38 -61.05
CA PHE A 19 -35.43 1.86 -60.82
C PHE A 19 -35.43 3.32 -60.36
N GLN A 20 -34.51 3.64 -59.46
CA GLN A 20 -34.28 4.98 -58.96
C GLN A 20 -32.87 5.44 -59.32
N TRP A 21 -32.75 6.64 -59.87
CA TRP A 21 -31.49 7.34 -60.08
C TRP A 21 -31.19 8.23 -58.88
N ASP A 22 -30.04 8.01 -58.25
CA ASP A 22 -29.60 8.77 -57.07
C ASP A 22 -28.68 9.96 -57.40
N GLY A 23 -28.42 10.21 -58.69
CA GLY A 23 -27.47 11.22 -59.14
C GLY A 23 -26.21 10.63 -59.78
N GLU A 24 -25.84 9.40 -59.42
CA GLU A 24 -24.61 8.72 -59.87
C GLU A 24 -24.87 7.36 -60.52
N SER A 25 -25.82 6.58 -60.00
CA SER A 25 -26.15 5.26 -60.52
C SER A 25 -27.65 4.93 -60.45
N TRP A 26 -28.06 3.96 -61.29
CA TRP A 26 -29.40 3.39 -61.23
C TRP A 26 -29.40 2.23 -60.22
N HIS A 27 -30.33 2.27 -59.28
CA HIS A 27 -30.53 1.23 -58.29
C HIS A 27 -31.92 0.62 -58.43
N ASN A 28 -32.09 -0.62 -57.98
CA ASN A 28 -33.42 -1.19 -57.84
C ASN A 28 -34.23 -0.30 -56.88
N GLY A 29 -35.31 0.29 -57.39
CA GLY A 29 -36.20 1.20 -56.67
C GLY A 29 -37.20 0.47 -55.77
N ASP A 30 -37.27 -0.85 -55.86
CA ASP A 30 -38.02 -1.73 -54.97
C ASP A 30 -37.15 -2.94 -54.58
N PRO A 31 -36.12 -2.74 -53.74
CA PRO A 31 -35.18 -3.80 -53.38
C PRO A 31 -35.84 -4.92 -52.55
N GLU A 32 -36.96 -4.64 -51.89
CA GLU A 32 -37.68 -5.58 -51.03
C GLU A 32 -38.80 -6.33 -51.76
N GLY A 33 -39.12 -5.95 -53.01
CA GLY A 33 -40.18 -6.59 -53.82
C GLY A 33 -41.59 -6.30 -53.30
N ASN A 34 -41.83 -5.07 -52.86
CA ASN A 34 -43.13 -4.61 -52.37
C ASN A 34 -44.15 -4.39 -53.50
N LEU A 35 -43.69 -4.22 -54.75
CA LEU A 35 -44.56 -4.15 -55.91
C LEU A 35 -45.19 -5.53 -56.18
N PRO A 36 -46.51 -5.60 -56.39
CA PRO A 36 -47.21 -6.87 -56.54
C PRO A 36 -46.94 -7.58 -57.88
N THR A 37 -46.30 -6.90 -58.83
CA THR A 37 -46.04 -7.35 -60.19
C THR A 37 -44.93 -6.49 -60.82
N ASP A 38 -44.21 -7.06 -61.79
CA ASP A 38 -43.21 -6.39 -62.64
C ASP A 38 -43.82 -5.73 -63.89
N PHE A 39 -45.13 -5.91 -64.12
CA PHE A 39 -45.89 -5.24 -65.18
C PHE A 39 -46.31 -3.84 -64.74
N LEU A 40 -45.39 -2.88 -64.89
CA LEU A 40 -45.56 -1.48 -64.53
C LEU A 40 -45.95 -0.65 -65.76
N TRP A 41 -47.09 0.02 -65.73
CA TRP A 41 -47.65 0.74 -66.89
C TRP A 41 -47.44 2.24 -66.83
N THR A 42 -47.44 2.82 -65.63
CA THR A 42 -47.37 4.27 -65.47
C THR A 42 -46.77 4.65 -64.12
N LEU A 43 -46.03 5.76 -64.11
CA LEU A 43 -45.52 6.39 -62.91
C LEU A 43 -46.11 7.79 -62.81
N TYR A 44 -46.51 8.18 -61.60
CA TYR A 44 -46.93 9.53 -61.29
C TYR A 44 -46.29 9.97 -59.98
N SER A 45 -45.58 11.09 -60.01
CA SER A 45 -45.07 11.74 -58.80
C SER A 45 -45.87 13.01 -58.53
N ASP A 46 -46.29 13.19 -57.29
CA ASP A 46 -46.92 14.42 -56.84
C ASP A 46 -45.82 15.45 -56.55
N LEU A 47 -45.87 16.64 -57.18
CA LEU A 47 -44.83 17.66 -56.99
C LEU A 47 -44.94 18.35 -55.61
N HIS A 48 -46.09 18.25 -54.95
CA HIS A 48 -46.36 18.90 -53.67
C HIS A 48 -46.29 17.93 -52.49
N LYS A 49 -46.34 16.62 -52.75
CA LYS A 49 -46.28 15.57 -51.73
C LYS A 49 -45.16 14.59 -52.07
N PRO A 50 -44.43 14.05 -51.09
CA PRO A 50 -43.37 13.09 -51.36
C PRO A 50 -43.93 11.69 -51.69
N VAL A 51 -44.71 11.58 -52.77
CA VAL A 51 -45.45 10.38 -53.13
C VAL A 51 -45.18 9.99 -54.57
N LEU A 52 -44.80 8.73 -54.77
CA LEU A 52 -44.75 8.05 -56.05
C LEU A 52 -45.93 7.08 -56.15
N TRP A 53 -46.69 7.19 -57.22
CA TRP A 53 -47.70 6.22 -57.61
C TRP A 53 -47.21 5.41 -58.81
N VAL A 54 -47.43 4.11 -58.75
CA VAL A 54 -47.04 3.12 -59.75
C VAL A 54 -48.28 2.34 -60.17
N GLY A 55 -48.82 2.69 -61.34
CA GLY A 55 -49.91 1.94 -61.95
C GLY A 55 -49.37 0.65 -62.55
N ASN A 56 -49.98 -0.47 -62.20
CA ASN A 56 -49.50 -1.79 -62.56
C ASN A 56 -50.65 -2.73 -62.93
N GLU A 57 -50.34 -3.97 -63.33
CA GLU A 57 -51.35 -4.97 -63.71
C GLU A 57 -52.33 -5.31 -62.58
N GLY A 58 -51.88 -5.25 -61.32
CA GLY A 58 -52.62 -5.65 -60.13
C GLY A 58 -53.19 -4.50 -59.29
N GLY A 59 -53.15 -3.26 -59.80
CA GLY A 59 -53.77 -2.08 -59.18
C GLY A 59 -52.91 -0.83 -59.33
N VAL A 60 -52.92 0.00 -58.29
CA VAL A 60 -51.99 1.14 -58.16
C VAL A 60 -51.26 1.05 -56.83
N THR A 61 -49.93 1.06 -56.88
CA THR A 61 -49.07 1.04 -55.70
C THR A 61 -48.55 2.43 -55.39
N ARG A 62 -48.61 2.84 -54.13
CA ARG A 62 -48.08 4.09 -53.59
C ARG A 62 -46.80 3.81 -52.81
N PHE A 63 -45.86 4.74 -52.93
CA PHE A 63 -44.65 4.82 -52.12
C PHE A 63 -44.46 6.26 -51.64
N ASP A 64 -44.20 6.47 -50.36
CA ASP A 64 -44.03 7.80 -49.75
C ASP A 64 -42.56 8.13 -49.38
N GLY A 65 -41.62 7.28 -49.82
CA GLY A 65 -40.22 7.33 -49.41
C GLY A 65 -39.88 6.40 -48.25
N GLU A 66 -40.88 5.81 -47.58
CA GLU A 66 -40.67 5.04 -46.36
C GLU A 66 -41.43 3.71 -46.32
N SER A 67 -42.65 3.66 -46.85
CA SER A 67 -43.44 2.43 -46.95
C SER A 67 -44.20 2.32 -48.26
N TRP A 68 -44.66 1.11 -48.56
CA TRP A 68 -45.41 0.79 -49.78
C TRP A 68 -46.85 0.39 -49.44
N GLY A 69 -47.77 0.59 -50.37
CA GLY A 69 -49.18 0.19 -50.24
C GLY A 69 -49.89 0.12 -51.58
N THR A 70 -50.68 -0.92 -51.82
CA THR A 70 -51.37 -1.12 -53.10
C THR A 70 -52.87 -1.04 -52.91
N LEU A 71 -53.50 -0.20 -53.72
CA LEU A 71 -54.96 -0.20 -53.92
C LEU A 71 -55.29 -1.14 -55.08
N ARG A 72 -56.30 -1.98 -54.89
CA ARG A 72 -56.77 -3.02 -55.80
C ARG A 72 -58.27 -2.86 -56.09
N ASP A 73 -58.80 -3.73 -56.93
CA ASP A 73 -60.22 -3.80 -57.25
C ASP A 73 -61.11 -4.01 -56.02
N ARG A 74 -60.68 -4.86 -55.08
CA ARG A 74 -61.36 -5.06 -53.78
C ARG A 74 -61.42 -3.79 -52.91
N ASP A 75 -60.50 -2.84 -53.12
CA ASP A 75 -60.44 -1.56 -52.38
C ASP A 75 -61.29 -0.47 -53.07
N GLY A 76 -62.06 -0.84 -54.10
CA GLY A 76 -62.97 0.04 -54.84
C GLY A 76 -62.43 0.51 -56.19
N LEU A 77 -61.26 0.05 -56.64
CA LEU A 77 -60.80 0.35 -58.00
C LEU A 77 -61.67 -0.35 -59.05
N ARG A 78 -62.15 0.41 -60.02
CA ARG A 78 -62.99 -0.14 -61.10
C ARG A 78 -62.22 -1.00 -62.10
N SER A 79 -60.93 -0.74 -62.26
CA SER A 79 -60.04 -1.48 -63.18
C SER A 79 -58.93 -2.16 -62.38
N PRO A 80 -58.70 -3.47 -62.58
CA PRO A 80 -57.64 -4.19 -61.91
C PRO A 80 -56.25 -3.70 -62.37
N SER A 81 -56.12 -3.29 -63.64
CA SER A 81 -54.88 -2.74 -64.19
C SER A 81 -55.01 -1.23 -64.41
N ILE A 82 -54.01 -0.47 -63.99
CA ILE A 82 -53.98 1.00 -64.05
C ILE A 82 -52.93 1.46 -65.07
N TYR A 83 -53.39 2.14 -66.12
CA TYR A 83 -52.56 2.61 -67.25
C TYR A 83 -52.30 4.11 -67.22
N ALA A 84 -53.11 4.88 -66.50
CA ALA A 84 -52.97 6.33 -66.41
C ALA A 84 -53.30 6.82 -64.99
N ILE A 85 -52.53 7.79 -64.51
CA ILE A 85 -52.72 8.42 -63.20
C ILE A 85 -52.67 9.94 -63.40
N ALA A 86 -53.62 10.67 -62.82
CA ALA A 86 -53.63 12.13 -62.83
C ALA A 86 -54.04 12.67 -61.45
N GLY A 87 -53.19 13.47 -60.83
CA GLY A 87 -53.54 14.22 -59.62
C GLY A 87 -54.48 15.40 -59.92
N THR A 88 -55.13 15.88 -58.87
CA THR A 88 -56.01 17.06 -58.89
C THR A 88 -55.50 18.10 -57.90
N ASP A 89 -55.78 19.38 -58.15
CA ASP A 89 -55.38 20.48 -57.26
C ASP A 89 -55.99 20.37 -55.85
N GLU A 90 -57.12 19.66 -55.71
CA GLU A 90 -57.76 19.34 -54.43
C GLU A 90 -57.08 18.19 -53.67
N GLY A 91 -56.01 17.60 -54.22
CA GLY A 91 -55.21 16.55 -53.59
C GLY A 91 -55.75 15.12 -53.74
N GLY A 92 -56.77 14.91 -54.58
CA GLY A 92 -57.23 13.59 -55.02
C GLY A 92 -56.57 13.12 -56.33
N TYR A 93 -56.80 11.86 -56.70
CA TYR A 93 -56.16 11.21 -57.86
C TYR A 93 -57.18 10.47 -58.72
N TRP A 94 -57.09 10.63 -60.03
CA TRP A 94 -57.80 9.82 -61.02
C TRP A 94 -56.92 8.64 -61.44
N PHE A 95 -57.48 7.43 -61.38
CA PHE A 95 -56.86 6.20 -61.85
C PHE A 95 -57.64 5.64 -63.04
N GLY A 96 -56.98 5.57 -64.20
CA GLY A 96 -57.57 5.10 -65.44
C GLY A 96 -57.03 3.74 -65.85
N GLY A 97 -57.95 2.83 -66.20
CA GLY A 97 -57.61 1.51 -66.69
C GLY A 97 -58.59 1.01 -67.77
N ARG A 98 -58.47 -0.27 -68.14
CA ARG A 98 -59.22 -0.86 -69.27
C ARG A 98 -60.75 -0.79 -69.11
N THR A 99 -61.24 -0.89 -67.88
CA THR A 99 -62.68 -1.01 -67.58
C THR A 99 -63.31 0.29 -67.05
N GLY A 100 -62.54 1.38 -66.99
CA GLY A 100 -63.04 2.71 -66.63
C GLY A 100 -62.08 3.55 -65.79
N LEU A 101 -62.62 4.64 -65.25
CA LEU A 101 -61.95 5.59 -64.35
C LEU A 101 -62.42 5.41 -62.91
N SER A 102 -61.51 5.56 -61.94
CA SER A 102 -61.80 5.64 -60.51
C SER A 102 -61.23 6.95 -59.95
N TYR A 103 -61.97 7.64 -59.09
CA TYR A 103 -61.47 8.82 -58.38
C TYR A 103 -61.18 8.45 -56.92
N TYR A 104 -59.95 8.69 -56.49
CA TYR A 104 -59.48 8.43 -55.13
C TYR A 104 -59.28 9.75 -54.39
N ARG A 105 -59.96 9.88 -53.25
CA ARG A 105 -59.78 11.00 -52.31
C ARG A 105 -59.11 10.45 -51.05
N PRO A 106 -57.84 10.80 -50.77
CA PRO A 106 -57.17 10.35 -49.57
C PRO A 106 -57.82 10.98 -48.33
N GLU A 107 -58.01 10.17 -47.31
CA GLU A 107 -58.39 10.64 -45.98
C GLU A 107 -57.19 11.34 -45.30
N GLN A 108 -57.48 12.16 -44.28
CA GLN A 108 -56.48 12.93 -43.53
C GLN A 108 -56.40 12.58 -42.03
N SER A 109 -57.29 11.73 -41.51
CA SER A 109 -57.21 11.32 -40.10
C SER A 109 -56.11 10.29 -39.89
N ALA A 110 -55.30 10.50 -38.86
CA ALA A 110 -54.27 9.54 -38.48
C ALA A 110 -54.85 8.38 -37.66
N PRO A 111 -54.36 7.15 -37.85
CA PRO A 111 -54.63 6.04 -36.93
C PRO A 111 -54.02 6.32 -35.55
N TRP A 112 -54.41 5.54 -34.54
CA TRP A 112 -53.86 5.63 -33.18
C TRP A 112 -53.10 4.35 -32.79
N VAL A 113 -52.15 4.48 -31.87
CA VAL A 113 -51.36 3.37 -31.32
C VAL A 113 -51.02 3.60 -29.85
N HIS A 114 -51.11 2.56 -29.04
CA HIS A 114 -50.77 2.56 -27.62
C HIS A 114 -50.06 1.26 -27.21
N LEU A 115 -49.09 1.38 -26.30
CA LEU A 115 -48.43 0.23 -25.69
C LEU A 115 -49.32 -0.39 -24.61
N GLN A 116 -49.55 -1.71 -24.69
CA GLN A 116 -50.31 -2.44 -23.69
C GLN A 116 -49.40 -2.93 -22.56
N GLY A 117 -49.27 -2.11 -21.52
CA GLY A 117 -48.54 -2.45 -20.30
C GLY A 117 -47.03 -2.61 -20.51
N THR A 118 -46.38 -3.22 -19.51
CA THR A 118 -44.95 -3.49 -19.51
C THR A 118 -44.59 -4.60 -20.50
N PRO A 119 -43.45 -4.51 -21.22
CA PRO A 119 -42.99 -5.59 -22.09
C PRO A 119 -42.88 -6.92 -21.34
N GLY A 120 -43.48 -7.97 -21.90
CA GLY A 120 -43.45 -9.31 -21.32
C GLY A 120 -42.01 -9.81 -21.27
N GLY A 121 -41.52 -10.15 -20.07
CA GLY A 121 -40.13 -10.54 -19.83
C GLY A 121 -39.27 -9.45 -19.18
N ALA A 122 -39.78 -8.21 -19.09
CA ALA A 122 -39.18 -7.12 -18.31
C ALA A 122 -39.84 -7.01 -16.92
N GLN A 123 -39.10 -6.46 -15.96
CA GLN A 123 -39.59 -6.13 -14.60
C GLN A 123 -39.60 -4.61 -14.45
N VAL A 124 -40.60 -4.06 -13.75
CA VAL A 124 -40.64 -2.61 -13.46
C VAL A 124 -39.96 -2.36 -12.13
N LEU A 125 -38.94 -1.49 -12.12
CA LEU A 125 -38.35 -1.03 -10.87
C LEU A 125 -39.28 -0.01 -10.20
N ALA A 126 -39.70 -0.30 -8.97
CA ALA A 126 -40.65 0.54 -8.22
C ALA A 126 -40.17 1.98 -7.97
N GLU A 127 -38.86 2.23 -8.07
CA GLU A 127 -38.24 3.53 -7.81
C GLU A 127 -38.20 4.44 -9.05
N THR A 128 -38.18 3.87 -10.26
CA THR A 128 -37.98 4.62 -11.52
C THR A 128 -39.15 4.49 -12.50
N ASP A 129 -40.08 3.57 -12.25
CA ASP A 129 -41.18 3.18 -13.16
C ASP A 129 -40.69 2.80 -14.57
N GLN A 130 -39.42 2.41 -14.68
CA GLN A 130 -38.79 1.98 -15.93
C GLN A 130 -38.72 0.45 -16.01
N PRO A 131 -39.01 -0.13 -17.18
CA PRO A 131 -38.82 -1.56 -17.40
C PRO A 131 -37.33 -1.89 -17.50
N VAL A 132 -36.93 -2.97 -16.82
CA VAL A 132 -35.59 -3.53 -16.81
C VAL A 132 -35.63 -4.99 -17.23
N ALA A 133 -34.68 -5.40 -18.07
CA ALA A 133 -34.57 -6.76 -18.56
C ALA A 133 -33.12 -7.28 -18.48
N GLU A 134 -32.97 -8.60 -18.42
CA GLU A 134 -31.65 -9.24 -18.49
C GLU A 134 -31.25 -9.47 -19.95
N ALA A 135 -29.98 -9.23 -20.27
CA ALA A 135 -29.40 -9.44 -21.59
C ALA A 135 -29.59 -10.90 -22.06
N GLY A 136 -29.95 -11.08 -23.33
CA GLY A 136 -30.25 -12.36 -23.97
C GLY A 136 -31.68 -12.88 -23.71
N ARG A 137 -32.50 -12.17 -22.92
CA ARG A 137 -33.90 -12.54 -22.71
C ARG A 137 -34.81 -11.96 -23.80
N GLN A 138 -35.74 -12.76 -24.30
CA GLN A 138 -36.74 -12.31 -25.27
C GLN A 138 -37.82 -11.48 -24.59
N LEU A 139 -38.04 -10.26 -25.10
CA LEU A 139 -39.04 -9.32 -24.65
C LEU A 139 -40.19 -9.23 -25.64
N THR A 140 -41.42 -9.15 -25.13
CA THR A 140 -42.65 -9.11 -25.96
C THR A 140 -43.43 -7.82 -25.75
N PHE A 141 -43.57 -7.01 -26.78
CA PHE A 141 -44.32 -5.74 -26.78
C PHE A 141 -45.71 -5.96 -27.39
N LYS A 142 -46.75 -5.69 -26.61
CA LYS A 142 -48.15 -5.77 -27.05
C LYS A 142 -48.66 -4.37 -27.35
N LEU A 143 -49.41 -4.22 -28.44
CA LEU A 143 -49.93 -2.93 -28.90
C LEU A 143 -51.44 -2.99 -29.08
N ALA A 144 -52.09 -1.89 -28.71
CA ALA A 144 -53.44 -1.58 -29.15
C ALA A 144 -53.35 -0.51 -30.24
N TYR A 145 -54.04 -0.69 -31.35
CA TYR A 145 -54.05 0.25 -32.45
C TYR A 145 -55.33 0.11 -33.27
N GLY A 146 -55.70 1.17 -33.97
CA GLY A 146 -56.91 1.18 -34.78
C GLY A 146 -57.07 2.45 -35.58
N ASP A 147 -58.08 2.43 -36.42
CA ASP A 147 -58.55 3.55 -37.22
C ASP A 147 -60.06 3.44 -37.40
N LEU A 148 -60.73 4.55 -37.72
CA LEU A 148 -62.18 4.58 -37.90
C LEU A 148 -62.62 4.09 -39.29
N LEU A 149 -61.83 4.36 -40.34
CA LEU A 149 -62.19 4.00 -41.72
C LEU A 149 -61.40 2.81 -42.25
N THR A 150 -60.19 2.59 -41.77
CA THR A 150 -59.34 1.48 -42.18
C THR A 150 -59.48 0.28 -41.23
N PRO A 151 -59.91 -0.90 -41.72
CA PRO A 151 -59.90 -2.14 -40.96
C PRO A 151 -58.53 -2.44 -40.37
N GLN A 152 -58.51 -3.02 -39.16
CA GLN A 152 -57.26 -3.24 -38.42
C GLN A 152 -56.27 -4.17 -39.14
N ASP A 153 -56.75 -5.10 -39.97
CA ASP A 153 -55.93 -6.03 -40.77
C ASP A 153 -55.28 -5.37 -41.99
N GLU A 154 -55.75 -4.19 -42.38
CA GLU A 154 -55.19 -3.37 -43.46
C GLU A 154 -54.24 -2.28 -42.93
N LEU A 155 -54.27 -2.02 -41.63
CA LEU A 155 -53.29 -1.16 -40.96
C LEU A 155 -51.89 -1.78 -41.00
N LYS A 156 -50.90 -0.91 -41.20
CA LYS A 156 -49.49 -1.29 -41.18
C LYS A 156 -48.81 -0.78 -39.92
N THR A 157 -48.14 -1.66 -39.21
CA THR A 157 -47.44 -1.34 -37.95
C THR A 157 -45.94 -1.32 -38.17
N PHE A 158 -45.29 -0.28 -37.65
CA PHE A 158 -43.86 -0.07 -37.81
C PHE A 158 -43.19 0.11 -36.46
N TYR A 159 -41.96 -0.38 -36.36
CA TYR A 159 -41.10 -0.13 -35.21
C TYR A 159 -39.71 0.30 -35.66
N ARG A 160 -39.03 1.05 -34.80
CA ARG A 160 -37.59 1.30 -34.90
C ARG A 160 -36.95 1.31 -33.53
N LEU A 161 -35.66 1.05 -33.52
CA LEU A 161 -34.88 0.94 -32.31
C LEU A 161 -33.83 2.04 -32.29
N THR A 162 -33.94 2.95 -31.33
CA THR A 162 -33.03 4.08 -31.11
C THR A 162 -32.39 3.90 -29.72
N GLY A 163 -31.12 4.27 -29.53
CA GLY A 163 -30.43 4.04 -28.24
C GLY A 163 -28.97 3.60 -28.37
N ALA A 164 -28.33 3.27 -27.24
CA ALA A 164 -26.87 3.12 -27.10
C ALA A 164 -26.21 2.30 -28.23
N ASN A 165 -24.96 2.66 -28.57
CA ASN A 165 -24.06 2.13 -29.63
C ASN A 165 -24.00 0.58 -29.76
N ALA A 166 -25.13 -0.05 -30.05
CA ALA A 166 -25.29 -1.47 -30.22
C ALA A 166 -25.53 -1.74 -31.71
N PRO A 167 -24.98 -2.82 -32.26
CA PRO A 167 -25.12 -3.17 -33.68
C PRO A 167 -26.58 -3.44 -34.11
N GLN A 168 -27.50 -3.54 -33.14
CA GLN A 168 -28.93 -3.80 -33.33
C GLN A 168 -29.77 -2.52 -33.51
N VAL A 169 -29.17 -1.32 -33.39
CA VAL A 169 -29.84 -0.03 -33.59
C VAL A 169 -30.00 0.24 -35.07
N PHE A 170 -31.22 0.54 -35.50
CA PHE A 170 -31.51 0.91 -36.89
C PHE A 170 -32.50 2.08 -36.89
N ASN A 171 -32.10 3.17 -37.55
CA ASN A 171 -32.89 4.41 -37.56
C ASN A 171 -34.08 4.36 -38.53
N ASN A 172 -34.09 3.39 -39.45
CA ASN A 172 -35.16 3.21 -40.44
C ASN A 172 -36.35 2.45 -39.84
N TRP A 173 -37.56 2.74 -40.30
CA TRP A 173 -38.73 2.01 -39.84
C TRP A 173 -38.82 0.63 -40.47
N ARG A 174 -39.18 -0.37 -39.67
CA ARG A 174 -39.42 -1.74 -40.13
C ARG A 174 -40.86 -2.14 -39.87
N GLU A 175 -41.51 -2.73 -40.86
CA GLU A 175 -42.84 -3.33 -40.68
C GLU A 175 -42.73 -4.58 -39.80
N PHE A 176 -43.73 -4.80 -38.95
CA PHE A 176 -43.86 -6.01 -38.14
C PHE A 176 -45.34 -6.33 -37.93
N ARG A 177 -45.66 -7.52 -37.41
CA ARG A 177 -47.02 -7.86 -36.95
C ARG A 177 -47.03 -7.96 -35.42
N PRO A 178 -47.90 -7.22 -34.70
CA PRO A 178 -47.97 -7.31 -33.24
C PRO A 178 -48.41 -8.70 -32.76
N PRO A 179 -47.90 -9.18 -31.61
CA PRO A 179 -46.93 -8.53 -30.74
C PRO A 179 -45.50 -8.58 -31.30
N LEU A 180 -44.68 -7.57 -31.02
CA LEU A 180 -43.26 -7.58 -31.36
C LEU A 180 -42.48 -8.39 -30.33
N ALA A 181 -41.67 -9.35 -30.77
CA ALA A 181 -40.77 -10.09 -29.90
C ALA A 181 -39.31 -9.87 -30.31
N ILE A 182 -38.50 -9.33 -29.40
CA ILE A 182 -37.09 -8.96 -29.64
C ILE A 182 -36.23 -9.30 -28.42
N ALA A 183 -35.00 -9.78 -28.63
CA ALA A 183 -34.02 -10.02 -27.57
C ALA A 183 -32.89 -8.98 -27.68
N PHE A 184 -32.37 -8.57 -26.53
CA PHE A 184 -31.29 -7.59 -26.43
C PHE A 184 -30.05 -8.29 -25.87
N ASP A 185 -29.01 -8.48 -26.68
CA ASP A 185 -27.82 -9.23 -26.26
C ASP A 185 -26.83 -8.39 -25.46
N ASP A 186 -26.83 -7.07 -25.71
CA ASP A 186 -25.93 -6.12 -25.08
C ASP A 186 -26.64 -5.38 -23.95
N ALA A 187 -25.90 -5.10 -22.88
CA ALA A 187 -26.39 -4.27 -21.79
C ALA A 187 -26.41 -2.79 -22.23
N GLY A 188 -27.48 -2.07 -21.89
CA GLY A 188 -27.63 -0.69 -22.29
C GLY A 188 -29.05 -0.14 -22.16
N ASN A 189 -29.20 1.14 -22.49
CA ASN A 189 -30.49 1.81 -22.53
C ASN A 189 -30.98 1.89 -23.98
N TYR A 190 -32.20 1.41 -24.19
CA TYR A 190 -32.86 1.34 -25.49
C TYR A 190 -34.17 2.13 -25.46
N ALA A 191 -34.48 2.77 -26.58
CA ALA A 191 -35.77 3.36 -26.87
C ALA A 191 -36.36 2.65 -28.09
N ILE A 192 -37.55 2.07 -27.92
CA ILE A 192 -38.28 1.43 -29.01
C ILE A 192 -39.45 2.33 -29.35
N GLU A 193 -39.54 2.67 -30.61
CA GLU A 193 -40.54 3.58 -31.15
C GLU A 193 -41.50 2.79 -32.03
N PHE A 194 -42.79 3.04 -31.89
CA PHE A 194 -43.86 2.40 -32.64
C PHE A 194 -44.73 3.44 -33.32
N ARG A 195 -45.20 3.14 -34.53
CA ARG A 195 -46.21 3.93 -35.23
C ARG A 195 -47.07 3.03 -36.13
N VAL A 196 -48.22 3.53 -36.51
CA VAL A 196 -49.18 2.83 -37.37
C VAL A 196 -49.51 3.70 -38.57
N ARG A 197 -49.76 3.06 -39.72
CA ARG A 197 -50.16 3.72 -40.96
C ARG A 197 -51.47 3.12 -41.47
N ASP A 198 -52.36 3.98 -41.94
CA ASP A 198 -53.59 3.59 -42.62
C ASP A 198 -53.39 3.36 -44.14
N GLN A 199 -54.45 3.03 -44.88
CA GLN A 199 -54.35 2.88 -46.34
C GLN A 199 -54.09 4.21 -47.09
N ALA A 200 -54.49 5.34 -46.51
CA ALA A 200 -54.27 6.68 -47.06
C ALA A 200 -52.86 7.25 -46.77
N PHE A 201 -52.00 6.48 -46.10
CA PHE A 201 -50.65 6.85 -45.66
C PHE A 201 -50.63 7.98 -44.61
N ASN A 202 -51.68 8.10 -43.80
CA ASN A 202 -51.60 8.85 -42.57
C ASN A 202 -50.90 7.99 -41.51
N TYR A 203 -49.96 8.60 -40.80
CA TYR A 203 -49.22 7.96 -39.73
C TYR A 203 -49.70 8.46 -38.38
N SER A 204 -49.79 7.55 -37.40
CA SER A 204 -50.01 7.90 -36.01
C SER A 204 -48.85 8.73 -35.45
N ASP A 205 -49.09 9.41 -34.33
CA ASP A 205 -48.00 9.86 -33.46
C ASP A 205 -47.12 8.67 -33.05
N VAL A 206 -45.84 8.95 -32.79
CA VAL A 206 -44.86 7.93 -32.39
C VAL A 206 -45.01 7.60 -30.92
N GLN A 207 -45.31 6.33 -30.63
CA GLN A 207 -45.33 5.80 -29.27
C GLN A 207 -43.93 5.29 -28.89
N VAL A 208 -43.34 5.86 -27.82
CA VAL A 208 -42.00 5.49 -27.35
C VAL A 208 -42.08 4.62 -26.09
N SER A 209 -41.19 3.62 -25.99
CA SER A 209 -40.94 2.81 -24.80
C SER A 209 -39.44 2.79 -24.50
N THR A 210 -39.04 3.29 -23.35
CA THR A 210 -37.65 3.18 -22.86
C THR A 210 -37.46 1.90 -22.06
N LEU A 211 -36.28 1.28 -22.16
CA LEU A 211 -35.92 0.00 -21.53
C LEU A 211 -34.43 0.01 -21.13
N THR A 212 -34.12 -0.49 -19.94
CA THR A 212 -32.75 -0.75 -19.50
C THR A 212 -32.46 -2.25 -19.52
N VAL A 213 -31.38 -2.65 -20.17
CA VAL A 213 -30.92 -4.04 -20.25
C VAL A 213 -29.66 -4.21 -19.42
N GLU A 214 -29.71 -5.13 -18.45
CA GLU A 214 -28.61 -5.45 -17.55
C GLU A 214 -27.81 -6.68 -18.04
N PRO A 215 -26.50 -6.76 -17.77
CA PRO A 215 -25.67 -7.88 -18.21
C PRO A 215 -26.08 -9.19 -17.50
N ALA A 216 -26.14 -10.29 -18.27
CA ALA A 216 -26.53 -11.59 -17.75
C ALA A 216 -25.58 -12.10 -16.64
N ALA A 217 -26.16 -12.59 -15.54
CA ALA A 217 -25.39 -13.05 -14.38
C ALA A 217 -24.64 -14.36 -14.70
N ARG A 218 -23.32 -14.29 -14.90
CA ARG A 218 -22.48 -15.49 -15.12
C ARG A 218 -22.31 -16.27 -13.81
N VAL A 219 -23.06 -17.36 -13.66
CA VAL A 219 -22.99 -18.29 -12.52
C VAL A 219 -22.02 -19.44 -12.77
N VAL A 220 -21.33 -19.88 -11.71
CA VAL A 220 -20.43 -21.05 -11.69
C VAL A 220 -21.06 -22.13 -10.82
N LYS A 221 -21.11 -23.37 -11.32
CA LYS A 221 -21.62 -24.51 -10.56
C LYS A 221 -20.51 -25.07 -9.67
N VAL A 222 -20.64 -24.86 -8.37
CA VAL A 222 -19.69 -25.33 -7.35
C VAL A 222 -20.25 -26.62 -6.73
N PRO A 223 -19.47 -27.71 -6.63
CA PRO A 223 -19.88 -28.91 -5.91
C PRO A 223 -20.33 -28.56 -4.49
N TRP A 224 -21.44 -29.13 -4.01
CA TRP A 224 -22.04 -28.92 -2.68
C TRP A 224 -22.63 -27.52 -2.41
N LEU A 225 -22.12 -26.47 -3.03
CA LEU A 225 -22.58 -25.07 -2.86
C LEU A 225 -23.61 -24.62 -3.91
N GLY A 226 -23.85 -25.42 -4.95
CA GLY A 226 -24.83 -25.10 -5.98
C GLY A 226 -24.33 -24.07 -6.99
N GLN A 227 -25.24 -23.26 -7.55
CA GLN A 227 -24.88 -22.19 -8.48
C GLN A 227 -24.49 -20.94 -7.69
N VAL A 228 -23.27 -20.47 -7.89
CA VAL A 228 -22.70 -19.33 -7.18
C VAL A 228 -22.26 -18.28 -8.19
N PRO A 229 -22.54 -16.99 -7.98
CA PRO A 229 -22.03 -15.92 -8.84
C PRO A 229 -20.50 -15.97 -8.94
N ARG A 230 -19.94 -15.69 -10.12
CA ARG A 230 -18.48 -15.77 -10.37
C ARG A 230 -17.66 -14.97 -9.35
N ASN A 231 -18.11 -13.78 -8.96
CA ASN A 231 -17.41 -12.91 -8.01
C ASN A 231 -17.33 -13.53 -6.61
N THR A 232 -18.44 -14.15 -6.16
CA THR A 232 -18.49 -14.86 -4.88
C THR A 232 -17.56 -16.07 -4.89
N PHE A 233 -17.51 -16.82 -5.99
CA PHE A 233 -16.56 -17.94 -6.13
C PHE A 233 -15.09 -17.49 -6.08
N GLN A 234 -14.72 -16.41 -6.78
CA GLN A 234 -13.36 -15.87 -6.74
C GLN A 234 -12.96 -15.43 -5.33
N THR A 235 -13.88 -14.81 -4.60
CA THR A 235 -13.65 -14.38 -3.22
C THR A 235 -13.39 -15.58 -2.30
N LEU A 236 -14.19 -16.66 -2.43
CA LEU A 236 -14.01 -17.88 -1.66
C LEU A 236 -12.65 -18.56 -1.95
N VAL A 237 -12.22 -18.60 -3.22
CA VAL A 237 -10.91 -19.14 -3.59
C VAL A 237 -9.77 -18.32 -3.00
N ALA A 238 -9.87 -16.99 -3.06
CA ALA A 238 -8.86 -16.09 -2.48
C ALA A 238 -8.74 -16.28 -0.96
N LEU A 239 -9.87 -16.33 -0.24
CA LEU A 239 -9.89 -16.61 1.20
C LEU A 239 -9.29 -17.98 1.54
N GLY A 240 -9.59 -19.00 0.75
CA GLY A 240 -9.01 -20.33 0.90
C GLY A 240 -7.48 -20.35 0.77
N LEU A 241 -6.93 -19.62 -0.21
CA LEU A 241 -5.49 -19.49 -0.42
C LEU A 241 -4.79 -18.78 0.75
N VAL A 242 -5.38 -17.69 1.25
CA VAL A 242 -4.84 -16.96 2.41
C VAL A 242 -4.82 -17.85 3.66
N ALA A 243 -5.90 -18.61 3.90
CA ALA A 243 -5.95 -19.56 5.01
C ALA A 243 -4.87 -20.65 4.91
N LEU A 244 -4.62 -21.17 3.70
CA LEU A 244 -3.61 -22.18 3.43
C LEU A 244 -2.18 -21.66 3.68
N LEU A 245 -1.88 -20.45 3.22
CA LEU A 245 -0.60 -19.77 3.48
C LEU A 245 -0.41 -19.51 4.98
N GLY A 246 -1.45 -19.05 5.67
CA GLY A 246 -1.44 -18.86 7.12
C GLY A 246 -1.14 -20.16 7.87
N PHE A 247 -1.78 -21.27 7.49
CA PHE A 247 -1.55 -22.58 8.10
C PHE A 247 -0.12 -23.10 7.84
N ALA A 248 0.41 -22.90 6.63
CA ALA A 248 1.77 -23.28 6.28
C ALA A 248 2.81 -22.51 7.12
N TYR A 249 2.63 -21.19 7.28
CA TYR A 249 3.49 -20.35 8.10
C TYR A 249 3.53 -20.81 9.57
N VAL A 250 2.35 -20.97 10.19
CA VAL A 250 2.23 -21.43 11.59
C VAL A 250 2.87 -22.81 11.76
N SER A 251 2.64 -23.72 10.82
CA SER A 251 3.23 -25.06 10.85
C SER A 251 4.76 -25.02 10.78
N MET A 252 5.32 -24.17 9.90
CA MET A 252 6.76 -23.98 9.75
C MET A 252 7.38 -23.37 11.02
N GLU A 253 6.73 -22.37 11.61
CA GLU A 253 7.18 -21.72 12.83
C GLU A 253 7.23 -22.68 14.03
N ILE A 254 6.23 -23.56 14.18
CA ILE A 254 6.21 -24.62 15.20
C ILE A 254 7.39 -25.59 15.01
N VAL A 255 7.64 -26.02 13.77
CA VAL A 255 8.74 -26.96 13.48
C VAL A 255 10.10 -26.32 13.73
N GLN A 256 10.30 -25.09 13.28
CA GLN A 256 11.53 -24.35 13.50
C GLN A 256 11.77 -24.05 14.99
N GLY A 257 10.71 -23.70 15.74
CA GLY A 257 10.80 -23.54 17.19
C GLY A 257 11.29 -24.81 17.89
N ARG A 258 10.76 -25.98 17.53
CA ARG A 258 11.22 -27.27 18.09
C ARG A 258 12.68 -27.57 17.75
N ARG A 259 13.13 -27.27 16.53
CA ARG A 259 14.54 -27.45 16.13
C ARG A 259 15.48 -26.54 16.92
N ARG A 260 15.17 -25.24 17.03
CA ARG A 260 15.96 -24.26 17.79
C ARG A 260 16.17 -24.68 19.24
N VAL A 261 15.12 -25.17 19.88
CA VAL A 261 15.18 -25.70 21.25
C VAL A 261 16.08 -26.93 21.35
N ALA A 262 15.95 -27.88 20.41
CA ALA A 262 16.74 -29.10 20.41
C ALA A 262 18.24 -28.81 20.22
N GLU A 263 18.58 -27.90 19.30
CA GLU A 263 19.95 -27.46 19.07
C GLU A 263 20.54 -26.72 20.28
N ALA A 264 19.75 -25.86 20.94
CA ALA A 264 20.19 -25.15 22.14
C ALA A 264 20.54 -26.11 23.29
N MET A 265 19.76 -27.17 23.49
CA MET A 265 20.06 -28.23 24.46
C MET A 265 21.34 -28.98 24.13
N ILE A 266 21.54 -29.34 22.85
CA ILE A 266 22.75 -30.06 22.41
C ILE A 266 24.01 -29.20 22.61
N ARG A 267 23.92 -27.90 22.32
CA ARG A 267 25.05 -26.96 22.45
C ARG A 267 25.21 -26.37 23.84
N SER A 268 24.38 -26.75 24.82
CA SER A 268 24.36 -26.15 26.15
C SER A 268 24.32 -24.62 26.10
N TYR A 269 23.44 -24.06 25.26
CA TYR A 269 23.37 -22.62 25.01
C TYR A 269 23.04 -21.86 26.29
N ASN A 270 23.91 -20.92 26.68
CA ASN A 270 23.74 -20.04 27.83
C ASN A 270 24.13 -18.60 27.43
N PRO A 271 23.19 -17.64 27.39
CA PRO A 271 23.46 -16.29 26.89
C PRO A 271 24.03 -15.34 27.94
N TYR A 272 23.94 -15.66 29.23
CA TYR A 272 24.33 -14.75 30.31
C TYR A 272 25.85 -14.69 30.46
N VAL A 273 26.36 -13.51 30.82
CA VAL A 273 27.78 -13.27 31.06
C VAL A 273 27.97 -12.64 32.43
N SER A 274 29.02 -13.03 33.15
CA SER A 274 29.33 -12.50 34.47
C SER A 274 30.76 -11.99 34.49
N GLY A 275 30.93 -10.70 34.78
CA GLY A 275 32.24 -10.08 35.01
C GLY A 275 32.69 -9.16 33.88
N GLU A 276 32.39 -9.50 32.63
CA GLU A 276 32.73 -8.66 31.47
C GLU A 276 31.60 -7.67 31.13
N PRO A 277 31.95 -6.47 30.62
CA PRO A 277 30.97 -5.55 30.04
C PRO A 277 30.22 -6.16 28.86
N VAL A 278 28.92 -5.88 28.76
CA VAL A 278 28.09 -6.42 27.68
C VAL A 278 28.29 -5.59 26.41
N ARG A 279 29.00 -6.16 25.44
CA ARG A 279 29.25 -5.51 24.13
C ARG A 279 28.15 -5.78 23.11
N ARG A 280 27.43 -6.88 23.24
CA ARG A 280 26.37 -7.26 22.31
C ARG A 280 25.09 -6.48 22.61
N GLU A 281 24.57 -5.79 21.60
CA GLU A 281 23.32 -5.02 21.71
C GLU A 281 22.13 -5.91 22.07
N ASP A 282 22.04 -7.13 21.53
CA ASP A 282 20.95 -8.07 21.83
C ASP A 282 20.94 -8.59 23.27
N MET A 283 21.99 -8.27 24.05
CA MET A 283 22.10 -8.54 25.48
C MET A 283 22.05 -7.28 26.35
N PHE A 284 21.80 -6.11 25.76
CA PHE A 284 21.60 -4.85 26.49
C PHE A 284 20.12 -4.68 26.84
N PHE A 285 19.78 -4.75 28.13
CA PHE A 285 18.38 -4.66 28.59
C PHE A 285 18.17 -3.56 29.61
N GLY A 286 16.94 -3.06 29.72
CA GLY A 286 16.50 -2.12 30.75
C GLY A 286 17.12 -0.70 30.71
N ARG A 287 18.12 -0.44 29.86
CA ARG A 287 18.84 0.85 29.82
C ARG A 287 18.69 1.66 28.53
N HIS A 288 17.89 1.20 27.57
CA HIS A 288 17.67 1.90 26.30
C HIS A 288 17.21 3.35 26.49
N ASN A 289 16.24 3.60 27.39
CA ASN A 289 15.75 4.95 27.67
C ASN A 289 16.82 5.86 28.28
N LEU A 290 17.70 5.29 29.11
CA LEU A 290 18.82 6.01 29.71
C LEU A 290 19.87 6.34 28.64
N LEU A 291 20.19 5.38 27.78
CA LEU A 291 21.11 5.57 26.66
C LEU A 291 20.63 6.70 25.73
N GLN A 292 19.35 6.69 25.35
CA GLN A 292 18.78 7.74 24.50
C GLN A 292 18.85 9.12 25.18
N ARG A 293 18.52 9.20 26.47
CA ARG A 293 18.62 10.44 27.24
C ARG A 293 20.05 11.00 27.25
N ILE A 294 21.05 10.14 27.33
CA ILE A 294 22.46 10.53 27.27
C ILE A 294 22.76 11.13 25.89
N ILE A 295 22.37 10.47 24.81
CA ILE A 295 22.57 10.96 23.43
C ILE A 295 21.93 12.33 23.24
N ASP A 296 20.66 12.49 23.62
CA ASP A 296 19.94 13.77 23.47
C ASP A 296 20.60 14.93 24.25
N THR A 297 21.29 14.60 25.35
CA THR A 297 21.97 15.58 26.21
C THR A 297 23.38 15.96 25.70
N LEU A 298 23.99 15.11 24.86
CA LEU A 298 25.38 15.28 24.39
C LEU A 298 25.59 16.45 23.43
N HIS A 299 24.52 17.01 22.86
CA HIS A 299 24.58 18.08 21.86
C HIS A 299 25.32 19.34 22.37
N ASN A 300 25.25 19.64 23.67
CA ASN A 300 25.90 20.83 24.25
C ASN A 300 26.60 20.60 25.60
N ASN A 301 26.47 19.41 26.19
CA ASN A 301 26.96 19.16 27.55
C ASN A 301 27.95 17.99 27.58
N SER A 302 28.86 18.05 28.55
CA SER A 302 29.59 16.86 28.99
C SER A 302 28.77 16.17 30.09
N ILE A 303 28.83 14.84 30.13
CA ILE A 303 27.97 14.03 31.01
C ILE A 303 28.85 13.22 31.95
N MET A 304 28.40 13.08 33.20
CA MET A 304 29.05 12.22 34.18
C MET A 304 28.09 11.14 34.63
N ILE A 305 28.52 9.90 34.46
CA ILE A 305 27.78 8.69 34.83
C ILE A 305 28.37 8.17 36.14
N HIS A 306 27.59 8.19 37.22
CA HIS A 306 28.05 7.65 38.50
C HIS A 306 27.12 6.55 39.01
N GLY A 307 27.63 5.72 39.91
CA GLY A 307 26.88 4.63 40.51
C GLY A 307 27.79 3.55 41.05
N GLU A 308 27.21 2.55 41.71
CA GLU A 308 27.98 1.49 42.39
C GLU A 308 28.93 0.72 41.45
N ARG A 309 29.93 0.05 42.04
CA ARG A 309 30.81 -0.86 41.28
C ARG A 309 29.97 -1.99 40.67
N ARG A 310 30.21 -2.32 39.40
CA ARG A 310 29.49 -3.36 38.63
C ARG A 310 27.99 -3.09 38.39
N ILE A 311 27.55 -1.84 38.47
CA ILE A 311 26.16 -1.48 38.12
C ILE A 311 25.90 -1.42 36.60
N GLY A 312 26.95 -1.52 35.78
CA GLY A 312 26.87 -1.56 34.32
C GLY A 312 27.31 -0.27 33.60
N LYS A 313 28.12 0.58 34.24
CA LYS A 313 28.63 1.83 33.65
C LYS A 313 29.46 1.58 32.39
N THR A 314 30.46 0.70 32.46
CA THR A 314 31.28 0.29 31.32
C THR A 314 30.44 -0.25 30.15
N THR A 315 29.45 -1.11 30.46
CA THR A 315 28.48 -1.61 29.47
C THR A 315 27.75 -0.45 28.80
N LEU A 316 27.26 0.51 29.56
CA LEU A 316 26.54 1.68 29.04
C LEU A 316 27.44 2.54 28.13
N LEU A 317 28.72 2.74 28.49
CA LEU A 317 29.69 3.45 27.65
C LEU A 317 29.95 2.72 26.32
N TYR A 318 30.10 1.39 26.34
CA TYR A 318 30.27 0.61 25.10
C TYR A 318 29.04 0.72 24.18
N GLN A 319 27.84 0.59 24.74
CA GLN A 319 26.61 0.72 23.96
C GLN A 319 26.43 2.14 23.44
N LEU A 320 26.85 3.15 24.20
CA LEU A 320 26.87 4.54 23.75
C LEU A 320 27.86 4.76 22.61
N ALA A 321 29.06 4.18 22.69
CA ALA A 321 30.03 4.24 21.60
C ALA A 321 29.44 3.67 20.31
N SER A 322 28.89 2.45 20.37
CA SER A 322 28.26 1.79 19.21
C SER A 322 27.11 2.63 18.65
N ARG A 323 26.25 3.17 19.53
CA ARG A 323 25.08 3.92 19.10
C ARG A 323 25.43 5.28 18.49
N LEU A 324 26.45 5.95 19.00
CA LEU A 324 26.94 7.22 18.44
C LEU A 324 27.55 7.05 17.05
N GLU A 325 28.12 5.88 16.74
CA GLU A 325 28.63 5.57 15.38
C GLU A 325 27.49 5.35 14.36
N GLU A 326 26.34 4.85 14.83
CA GLU A 326 25.19 4.52 13.97
C GLU A 326 24.14 5.63 13.88
N VAL A 327 24.12 6.56 14.83
CA VAL A 327 23.04 7.55 14.91
C VAL A 327 23.16 8.58 13.77
N GLU A 328 22.09 8.72 13.00
CA GLU A 328 21.99 9.78 11.99
C GLU A 328 21.45 11.06 12.64
N ASP A 329 22.33 11.83 13.26
CA ASP A 329 21.99 13.13 13.83
C ASP A 329 21.90 14.22 12.74
N PRO A 330 20.91 15.13 12.78
CA PRO A 330 20.77 16.19 11.77
C PRO A 330 21.88 17.23 11.82
N ASP A 331 22.43 17.52 13.01
CA ASP A 331 23.33 18.64 13.25
C ASP A 331 24.79 18.19 13.41
N TYR A 332 25.03 17.00 13.95
CA TYR A 332 26.37 16.53 14.33
C TYR A 332 26.82 15.24 13.66
N TRP A 333 28.11 15.14 13.42
CA TRP A 333 28.81 13.87 13.18
C TRP A 333 29.59 13.50 14.43
N PHE A 334 29.16 12.43 15.11
CA PHE A 334 29.78 11.97 16.34
C PHE A 334 30.94 11.02 16.05
N VAL A 335 32.07 11.27 16.71
CA VAL A 335 33.23 10.38 16.71
C VAL A 335 33.50 9.93 18.15
N PRO A 336 32.95 8.77 18.59
CA PRO A 336 33.14 8.29 19.95
C PRO A 336 34.49 7.59 20.11
N ILE A 337 35.17 7.86 21.22
CA ILE A 337 36.47 7.28 21.58
C ILE A 337 36.34 6.71 22.98
N PHE A 338 36.42 5.39 23.09
CA PHE A 338 36.42 4.71 24.39
C PHE A 338 37.82 4.71 24.99
N ILE A 339 37.93 5.13 26.23
CA ILE A 339 39.19 5.23 26.98
C ILE A 339 38.97 4.60 28.36
N ASP A 340 39.75 3.57 28.67
CA ASP A 340 39.77 2.98 30.01
C ASP A 340 40.97 3.53 30.78
N LEU A 341 40.71 4.24 31.89
CA LEU A 341 41.76 4.86 32.68
C LEU A 341 42.36 3.93 33.75
N GLU A 342 41.87 2.71 33.89
CA GLU A 342 42.36 1.77 34.91
C GLU A 342 43.88 1.56 34.81
N GLY A 343 44.59 1.80 35.92
CA GLY A 343 46.04 1.62 35.99
C GLY A 343 46.88 2.69 35.26
N THR A 344 46.26 3.74 34.73
CA THR A 344 46.97 4.85 34.09
C THR A 344 47.73 5.67 35.13
N ARG A 345 49.01 5.99 34.85
CA ARG A 345 49.82 6.88 35.68
C ARG A 345 49.74 8.31 35.17
N GLN A 346 49.83 9.28 36.10
CA GLN A 346 49.77 10.71 35.77
C GLN A 346 50.81 11.13 34.73
N GLU A 347 52.05 10.63 34.82
CA GLU A 347 53.14 11.06 33.93
C GLU A 347 52.93 10.66 32.46
N THR A 348 52.10 9.64 32.22
CA THR A 348 51.81 9.11 30.87
C THR A 348 50.39 9.39 30.43
N PHE A 349 49.61 10.13 31.23
CA PHE A 349 48.18 10.32 31.01
C PHE A 349 47.85 10.97 29.65
N PHE A 350 48.49 12.11 29.33
CA PHE A 350 48.25 12.80 28.06
C PHE A 350 48.72 12.00 26.84
N HIS A 351 49.82 11.24 26.98
CA HIS A 351 50.28 10.32 25.94
C HIS A 351 49.23 9.22 25.69
N PHE A 352 48.69 8.62 26.75
CA PHE A 352 47.68 7.57 26.63
C PHE A 352 46.39 8.09 25.98
N LEU A 353 45.92 9.28 26.38
CA LEU A 353 44.74 9.89 25.75
C LEU A 353 44.93 10.08 24.24
N ILE A 354 46.06 10.64 23.81
CA ILE A 354 46.29 10.87 22.39
C ILE A 354 46.51 9.55 21.63
N GLU A 355 47.12 8.54 22.26
CA GLU A 355 47.29 7.19 21.70
C GLU A 355 45.94 6.57 21.32
N GLU A 356 44.96 6.60 22.24
CA GLU A 356 43.60 6.10 21.98
C GLU A 356 42.88 6.91 20.90
N ILE A 357 43.04 8.24 20.89
CA ILE A 357 42.45 9.11 19.85
C ILE A 357 43.03 8.78 18.48
N VAL A 358 44.36 8.69 18.36
CA VAL A 358 45.05 8.37 17.10
C VAL A 358 44.63 7.00 16.61
N HIS A 359 44.60 6.00 17.49
CA HIS A 359 44.19 4.65 17.14
C HIS A 359 42.74 4.62 16.63
N LYS A 360 41.81 5.37 17.25
CA LYS A 360 40.44 5.45 16.74
C LYS A 360 40.40 6.14 15.37
N VAL A 361 41.05 7.28 15.21
CA VAL A 361 41.01 8.08 13.97
C VAL A 361 41.61 7.33 12.78
N GLN A 362 42.70 6.57 12.99
CA GLN A 362 43.30 5.72 11.94
C GLN A 362 42.33 4.65 11.42
N ASN A 363 41.36 4.25 12.23
CA ASN A 363 40.38 3.22 11.87
C ASN A 363 39.07 3.79 11.28
N ILE A 364 38.90 5.12 11.20
CA ILE A 364 37.69 5.75 10.64
C ILE A 364 37.67 5.62 9.13
N ASP A 365 38.71 6.10 8.45
CA ASP A 365 38.84 6.02 7.00
C ASP A 365 40.31 6.17 6.55
N SER A 366 40.65 5.61 5.40
CA SER A 366 41.98 5.69 4.78
C SER A 366 42.14 6.93 3.87
N SER A 367 41.51 8.04 4.24
CA SER A 367 41.59 9.29 3.47
C SER A 367 42.99 9.90 3.59
N ALA A 368 43.51 10.42 2.46
CA ALA A 368 44.88 10.95 2.39
C ALA A 368 45.13 12.11 3.38
N GLU A 369 44.09 12.89 3.69
CA GLU A 369 44.13 13.98 4.67
C GLU A 369 44.32 13.48 6.10
N LEU A 370 43.60 12.43 6.52
CA LEU A 370 43.71 11.83 7.85
C LEU A 370 45.07 11.15 8.01
N ILE A 371 45.51 10.40 7.00
CA ILE A 371 46.83 9.75 7.00
C ILE A 371 47.94 10.80 7.16
N SER A 372 47.92 11.86 6.34
CA SER A 372 48.93 12.92 6.41
C SER A 372 48.93 13.65 7.75
N ALA A 373 47.74 13.89 8.33
CA ALA A 373 47.63 14.50 9.66
C ALA A 373 48.18 13.60 10.76
N MET A 374 47.95 12.27 10.69
CA MET A 374 48.48 11.32 11.69
C MET A 374 50.00 11.19 11.63
N GLU A 375 50.61 11.25 10.44
CA GLU A 375 52.07 11.18 10.27
C GLU A 375 52.80 12.41 10.85
N GLN A 376 52.14 13.57 10.90
CA GLN A 376 52.73 14.83 11.36
C GLN A 376 52.66 15.05 12.89
N LEU A 377 52.06 14.10 13.62
CA LEU A 377 51.87 14.24 15.06
C LEU A 377 53.18 14.15 15.83
N HIS A 378 53.33 15.01 16.84
CA HIS A 378 54.47 15.00 17.74
C HIS A 378 54.51 13.75 18.62
N TYR A 379 53.35 13.16 18.87
CA TYR A 379 53.16 11.87 19.51
C TYR A 379 54.18 10.79 19.12
N HIS A 380 54.53 10.69 17.83
CA HIS A 380 55.47 9.66 17.35
C HIS A 380 56.94 9.89 17.78
N ASN A 381 57.28 11.12 18.14
CA ASN A 381 58.68 11.57 18.29
C ASN A 381 59.03 11.98 19.72
N VAL A 382 58.08 11.94 20.65
CA VAL A 382 58.26 12.33 22.05
C VAL A 382 58.09 11.11 22.93
N ALA A 383 58.98 10.92 23.91
CA ALA A 383 58.88 9.80 24.83
C ALA A 383 57.60 9.91 25.68
N ARG A 384 57.01 8.78 26.06
CA ARG A 384 55.71 8.73 26.77
C ARG A 384 55.64 9.61 28.02
N ALA A 385 56.74 9.72 28.77
CA ALA A 385 56.82 10.50 30.00
C ALA A 385 57.10 11.99 29.77
N ASP A 386 57.57 12.36 28.57
CA ASP A 386 57.90 13.75 28.21
C ASP A 386 56.77 14.42 27.41
N TYR A 387 55.69 13.69 27.12
CA TYR A 387 54.53 14.18 26.37
C TYR A 387 53.58 14.94 27.29
N THR A 388 53.61 16.27 27.25
CA THR A 388 52.86 17.14 28.16
C THR A 388 51.51 17.58 27.58
N ASP A 389 50.76 18.35 28.35
CA ASP A 389 49.51 18.99 27.91
C ASP A 389 49.70 19.88 26.67
N ARG A 390 50.90 20.44 26.47
CA ARG A 390 51.20 21.30 25.32
C ARG A 390 51.30 20.51 24.02
N GLU A 391 52.01 19.39 24.03
CA GLU A 391 52.08 18.48 22.89
C GLU A 391 50.69 17.91 22.59
N PHE A 392 49.95 17.49 23.63
CA PHE A 392 48.57 17.03 23.50
C PHE A 392 47.67 18.06 22.80
N ASN A 393 47.67 19.31 23.27
CA ASN A 393 46.88 20.38 22.68
C ASN A 393 47.25 20.65 21.22
N ARG A 394 48.53 20.52 20.86
CA ARG A 394 49.01 20.72 19.49
C ARG A 394 48.53 19.59 18.58
N ASP A 395 48.75 18.34 18.98
CA ASP A 395 48.38 17.17 18.19
C ASP A 395 46.86 17.06 18.05
N LEU A 396 46.10 17.29 19.13
CA LEU A 396 44.64 17.30 19.08
C LEU A 396 44.10 18.36 18.10
N ARG A 397 44.70 19.55 18.01
CA ARG A 397 44.33 20.56 17.00
C ARG A 397 44.55 20.05 15.58
N THR A 398 45.63 19.33 15.33
CA THR A 398 45.92 18.74 14.01
C THR A 398 44.87 17.69 13.67
N ILE A 399 44.55 16.80 14.61
CA ILE A 399 43.54 15.73 14.45
C ILE A 399 42.16 16.34 14.17
N LEU A 400 41.71 17.30 14.99
CA LEU A 400 40.39 17.91 14.85
C LEU A 400 40.22 18.65 13.52
N ARG A 401 41.27 19.32 13.03
CA ARG A 401 41.23 19.97 11.70
C ARG A 401 41.07 18.97 10.58
N ALA A 402 41.81 17.85 10.63
CA ALA A 402 41.72 16.81 9.62
C ALA A 402 40.35 16.12 9.64
N LEU A 403 39.82 15.82 10.82
CA LEU A 403 38.45 15.29 10.98
C LEU A 403 37.39 16.29 10.50
N GLN A 404 37.56 17.59 10.72
CA GLN A 404 36.61 18.60 10.26
C GLN A 404 36.58 18.66 8.72
N GLN A 405 37.75 18.61 8.06
CA GLN A 405 37.83 18.53 6.60
C GLN A 405 37.18 17.26 6.06
N HIS A 406 37.43 16.13 6.73
CA HIS A 406 36.81 14.86 6.40
C HIS A 406 35.28 14.90 6.53
N SER A 407 34.78 15.51 7.62
CA SER A 407 33.35 15.73 7.86
C SER A 407 32.70 16.54 6.76
N GLU A 408 33.35 17.61 6.27
CA GLU A 408 32.81 18.46 5.20
C GLU A 408 32.67 17.69 3.88
N ALA A 409 33.57 16.73 3.61
CA ALA A 409 33.53 15.90 2.41
C ALA A 409 32.51 14.75 2.48
N HIS A 410 32.37 14.10 3.64
CA HIS A 410 31.58 12.86 3.78
C HIS A 410 30.23 13.06 4.50
N HIS A 411 30.10 14.12 5.29
CA HIS A 411 28.91 14.44 6.09
C HIS A 411 28.50 15.92 5.90
N PRO A 412 28.06 16.31 4.69
CA PRO A 412 27.80 17.71 4.36
C PRO A 412 26.69 18.30 5.25
N GLY A 413 26.98 19.47 5.83
CA GLY A 413 26.06 20.20 6.71
C GLY A 413 26.13 19.81 8.19
N LYS A 414 26.91 18.78 8.56
CA LYS A 414 27.07 18.36 9.96
C LYS A 414 28.34 18.93 10.59
N GLN A 415 28.28 19.25 11.88
CA GLN A 415 29.43 19.69 12.68
C GLN A 415 30.13 18.48 13.31
N LEU A 416 31.47 18.46 13.28
CA LEU A 416 32.25 17.44 13.96
C LEU A 416 32.06 17.53 15.48
N ARG A 417 31.80 16.39 16.13
CA ARG A 417 31.82 16.27 17.58
C ARG A 417 32.52 15.00 18.05
N LEU A 418 33.75 15.18 18.55
CA LEU A 418 34.56 14.13 19.15
C LEU A 418 34.06 13.87 20.58
N ILE A 419 33.64 12.64 20.90
CA ILE A 419 33.11 12.29 22.22
C ILE A 419 34.08 11.35 22.93
N LEU A 420 34.70 11.82 24.02
CA LEU A 420 35.58 10.99 24.85
C LEU A 420 34.75 10.24 25.89
N LEU A 421 34.66 8.93 25.74
CA LEU A 421 33.97 8.01 26.64
C LEU A 421 35.00 7.43 27.61
N MET A 422 35.17 8.07 28.77
CA MET A 422 36.20 7.73 29.74
C MET A 422 35.62 6.89 30.88
N ASP A 423 36.11 5.67 31.04
CA ASP A 423 35.78 4.80 32.18
C ASP A 423 36.83 4.93 33.30
N GLU A 424 36.45 4.53 34.52
CA GLU A 424 37.30 4.60 35.72
C GLU A 424 37.91 6.00 35.97
N MET A 425 37.10 7.05 35.77
CA MET A 425 37.49 8.45 35.95
C MET A 425 37.96 8.78 37.38
N ASP A 426 37.64 7.92 38.36
CA ASP A 426 38.09 8.04 39.74
C ASP A 426 39.63 8.07 39.87
N VAL A 427 40.38 7.51 38.91
CA VAL A 427 41.86 7.53 38.88
C VAL A 427 42.41 8.96 38.92
N ILE A 428 41.73 9.91 38.27
CA ILE A 428 42.17 11.30 38.18
C ILE A 428 42.11 12.04 39.53
N ASN A 429 41.33 11.55 40.50
CA ASN A 429 41.32 12.10 41.85
C ASN A 429 42.67 11.93 42.56
N GLY A 430 43.45 10.91 42.18
CA GLY A 430 44.80 10.68 42.69
C GLY A 430 45.87 11.54 42.02
N TYR A 431 45.53 12.30 40.98
CA TYR A 431 46.49 13.15 40.26
C TYR A 431 46.62 14.53 40.91
N ASP A 432 47.76 15.18 40.67
CA ASP A 432 48.02 16.55 41.08
C ASP A 432 46.98 17.52 40.50
N HIS A 433 46.62 18.54 41.29
CA HIS A 433 45.65 19.57 40.88
C HIS A 433 46.02 20.28 39.57
N LEU A 434 47.31 20.38 39.23
CA LEU A 434 47.75 20.98 37.98
C LEU A 434 47.24 20.20 36.76
N VAL A 435 47.34 18.86 36.79
CA VAL A 435 46.90 18.00 35.68
C VAL A 435 45.38 18.03 35.54
N GLN A 436 44.65 18.05 36.66
CA GLN A 436 43.20 18.22 36.67
C GLN A 436 42.77 19.57 36.04
N GLN A 437 43.46 20.67 36.38
CA GLN A 437 43.21 21.99 35.79
C GLN A 437 43.54 22.05 34.29
N GLN A 438 44.61 21.39 33.85
CA GLN A 438 44.98 21.29 32.44
C GLN A 438 43.91 20.55 31.64
N LEU A 439 43.44 19.41 32.15
CA LEU A 439 42.37 18.62 31.53
C LEU A 439 41.06 19.42 31.44
N ARG A 440 40.68 20.11 32.52
CA ARG A 440 39.52 21.02 32.53
C ARG A 440 39.63 22.10 31.44
N ARG A 441 40.80 22.72 31.28
CA ARG A 441 41.02 23.77 30.27
C ARG A 441 40.82 23.26 28.85
N ILE A 442 41.30 22.05 28.56
CA ILE A 442 41.14 21.39 27.25
C ILE A 442 39.65 21.25 26.92
N PHE A 443 38.85 20.71 27.85
CA PHE A 443 37.40 20.53 27.64
C PHE A 443 36.60 21.84 27.60
N MET A 444 36.93 22.82 28.43
CA MET A 444 36.10 24.04 28.57
C MET A 444 36.45 25.19 27.64
N ARG A 445 37.70 25.34 27.23
CA ARG A 445 38.16 26.58 26.57
C ARG A 445 38.68 26.35 25.18
N ASP A 446 39.57 25.37 25.02
CA ASP A 446 40.31 25.21 23.79
C ASP A 446 39.50 24.45 22.71
N PHE A 447 38.55 23.58 23.11
CA PHE A 447 37.81 22.70 22.19
C PHE A 447 36.31 22.50 22.49
N ALA A 448 35.70 23.33 23.34
CA ALA A 448 34.32 23.10 23.83
C ALA A 448 33.24 22.95 22.73
N ALA A 449 33.46 23.51 21.54
CA ALA A 449 32.52 23.39 20.42
C ALA A 449 32.60 22.03 19.69
N THR A 450 33.76 21.38 19.71
CA THR A 450 34.07 20.17 18.93
C THR A 450 34.33 18.93 19.79
N LEU A 451 34.58 19.10 21.09
CA LEU A 451 34.92 18.05 22.03
C LEU A 451 33.85 17.94 23.12
N GLY A 452 33.27 16.75 23.27
CA GLY A 452 32.42 16.36 24.40
C GLY A 452 33.05 15.24 25.21
N ALA A 453 32.61 15.06 26.44
CA ALA A 453 33.05 13.95 27.29
C ALA A 453 31.87 13.26 27.98
N VAL A 454 31.92 11.94 28.06
CA VAL A 454 31.12 11.12 28.96
C VAL A 454 32.07 10.38 29.87
N VAL A 455 32.06 10.74 31.14
CA VAL A 455 32.93 10.14 32.16
C VAL A 455 32.14 9.18 33.03
N ALA A 456 32.73 8.05 33.44
CA ALA A 456 32.12 7.11 34.37
C ALA A 456 32.98 6.87 35.63
N GLY A 457 32.33 6.76 36.80
CA GLY A 457 33.01 6.43 38.07
C GLY A 457 32.07 6.03 39.22
N ILE A 458 32.64 5.80 40.40
CA ILE A 458 31.95 5.17 41.55
C ILE A 458 31.44 6.18 42.57
N GLN A 459 32.25 7.17 42.99
CA GLN A 459 31.90 8.15 44.03
C GLN A 459 32.32 9.58 43.66
N ILE A 460 31.98 10.00 42.45
CA ILE A 460 32.42 11.31 41.98
C ILE A 460 31.55 12.47 42.53
N SER A 461 30.26 12.26 42.83
CA SER A 461 29.34 13.37 43.14
C SER A 461 29.68 14.15 44.42
N ARG A 462 30.19 13.53 45.49
CA ARG A 462 30.40 14.25 46.78
C ARG A 462 31.67 15.11 46.86
N GLU A 463 32.69 14.81 46.06
CA GLU A 463 33.94 15.57 46.06
C GLU A 463 33.97 16.61 44.94
N TRP A 464 33.31 16.33 43.81
CA TRP A 464 33.31 17.23 42.65
C TRP A 464 32.24 18.32 42.70
N ASP A 465 31.16 18.12 43.47
CA ASP A 465 30.17 19.16 43.79
C ASP A 465 30.68 20.21 44.78
N ARG A 466 31.90 20.05 45.30
CA ARG A 466 32.52 21.10 46.11
C ARG A 466 32.91 22.26 45.20
N ILE A 467 32.62 23.49 45.62
CA ILE A 467 32.99 24.72 44.89
C ILE A 467 34.49 24.77 44.56
N GLU A 468 35.32 24.14 45.39
CA GLU A 468 36.78 24.07 45.25
C GLU A 468 37.26 23.03 44.21
N SER A 469 36.35 22.17 43.73
CA SER A 469 36.68 21.16 42.73
C SER A 469 36.93 21.80 41.36
N PRO A 470 38.00 21.41 40.65
CA PRO A 470 38.18 21.74 39.24
C PRO A 470 36.99 21.29 38.37
N TRP A 471 36.19 20.33 38.83
CA TRP A 471 35.12 19.71 38.09
C TRP A 471 33.73 20.30 38.39
N TYR A 472 33.64 21.27 39.29
CA TYR A 472 32.38 21.90 39.69
C TYR A 472 31.62 22.48 38.50
N ASN A 473 30.36 22.03 38.31
CA ASN A 473 29.47 22.43 37.22
C ASN A 473 30.00 22.16 35.81
N LEU A 474 30.91 21.18 35.64
CA LEU A 474 31.42 20.77 34.33
C LEU A 474 30.52 19.73 33.64
N PHE A 475 29.97 18.80 34.41
CA PHE A 475 29.24 17.66 33.89
C PHE A 475 27.78 17.68 34.31
N ASN A 476 26.89 17.28 33.41
CA ASN A 476 25.53 16.92 33.77
C ASN A 476 25.55 15.51 34.38
N GLU A 477 25.16 15.39 35.65
CA GLU A 477 25.24 14.14 36.39
C GLU A 477 24.06 13.22 36.08
N ILE A 478 24.38 11.94 35.87
CA ILE A 478 23.41 10.88 35.66
C ILE A 478 23.76 9.69 36.56
N GLU A 479 22.90 9.44 37.53
CA GLU A 479 23.01 8.28 38.41
C GLU A 479 22.51 7.01 37.72
N VAL A 480 23.32 5.96 37.76
CA VAL A 480 22.93 4.60 37.33
C VAL A 480 22.44 3.82 38.55
N GLU A 481 21.13 3.83 38.77
CA GLU A 481 20.47 3.07 39.84
C GLU A 481 20.37 1.57 39.51
N PRO A 482 20.18 0.65 40.47
CA PRO A 482 19.82 -0.75 40.20
C PRO A 482 18.57 -0.92 39.33
N PHE A 483 18.40 -2.07 38.68
CA PHE A 483 17.23 -2.33 37.86
C PHE A 483 15.95 -2.41 38.70
N ALA A 484 14.90 -1.77 38.20
CA ALA A 484 13.54 -2.02 38.64
C ALA A 484 13.14 -3.47 38.32
N ARG A 485 12.10 -3.96 39.02
CA ARG A 485 11.64 -5.34 38.87
C ARG A 485 11.35 -5.74 37.41
N GLU A 486 10.74 -4.86 36.64
CA GLU A 486 10.42 -5.13 35.23
C GLU A 486 11.67 -5.28 34.36
N GLN A 487 12.64 -4.38 34.52
CA GLN A 487 13.94 -4.44 33.81
C GLN A 487 14.74 -5.69 34.20
N ALA A 488 14.67 -6.10 35.47
CA ALA A 488 15.31 -7.33 35.94
C ALA A 488 14.66 -8.58 35.33
N ILE A 489 13.32 -8.62 35.23
CA ILE A 489 12.61 -9.71 34.55
C ILE A 489 12.97 -9.74 33.06
N GLU A 490 13.01 -8.58 32.41
CA GLU A 490 13.37 -8.47 31.00
C GLU A 490 14.75 -9.09 30.74
N LEU A 491 15.78 -8.65 31.48
CA LEU A 491 17.12 -9.22 31.41
C LEU A 491 17.13 -10.74 31.64
N LEU A 492 16.35 -11.23 32.60
CA LEU A 492 16.31 -12.66 32.94
C LEU A 492 15.52 -13.50 31.94
N VAL A 493 14.47 -12.99 31.29
CA VAL A 493 13.55 -13.82 30.50
C VAL A 493 13.82 -13.69 29.01
N GLU A 494 14.04 -12.47 28.52
CA GLU A 494 14.14 -12.19 27.08
C GLU A 494 15.25 -13.00 26.37
N PRO A 495 16.49 -13.11 26.90
CA PRO A 495 17.57 -13.87 26.25
C PRO A 495 17.26 -15.35 26.01
N VAL A 496 16.37 -15.93 26.84
CA VAL A 496 16.09 -17.36 26.82
C VAL A 496 14.64 -17.71 26.47
N LYS A 497 13.76 -16.74 26.23
CA LYS A 497 12.31 -16.94 26.06
C LYS A 497 11.91 -18.01 25.03
N ASN A 498 12.74 -18.17 23.98
CA ASN A 498 12.51 -19.13 22.90
C ASN A 498 13.10 -20.53 23.16
N TYR A 499 13.91 -20.67 24.20
CA TYR A 499 14.71 -21.87 24.48
C TYR A 499 14.27 -22.52 25.80
N TYR A 500 14.25 -21.72 26.87
CA TYR A 500 14.00 -22.12 28.25
C TYR A 500 12.88 -21.31 28.87
N SER A 501 12.36 -21.79 29.99
CA SER A 501 11.35 -21.09 30.78
C SER A 501 11.78 -21.02 32.24
N TYR A 502 11.54 -19.88 32.88
CA TYR A 502 11.70 -19.77 34.32
C TYR A 502 10.43 -20.18 35.04
N GLU A 503 10.60 -20.84 36.18
CA GLU A 503 9.55 -20.91 37.18
C GLU A 503 9.36 -19.53 37.85
N PRO A 504 8.12 -19.06 38.07
CA PRO A 504 7.88 -17.74 38.67
C PRO A 504 8.61 -17.54 40.01
N ALA A 505 8.59 -18.55 40.88
CA ALA A 505 9.30 -18.51 42.16
C ALA A 505 10.83 -18.40 42.00
N ALA A 506 11.39 -18.95 40.91
CA ALA A 506 12.82 -18.85 40.61
C ALA A 506 13.20 -17.41 40.22
N LEU A 507 12.38 -16.72 39.42
CA LEU A 507 12.59 -15.31 39.06
C LEU A 507 12.54 -14.41 40.29
N GLU A 508 11.49 -14.55 41.11
CA GLU A 508 11.34 -13.74 42.33
C GLU A 508 12.53 -13.94 43.28
N PHE A 509 13.01 -15.18 43.42
CA PHE A 509 14.19 -15.45 44.23
C PHE A 509 15.44 -14.74 43.68
N ILE A 510 15.70 -14.80 42.36
CA ILE A 510 16.85 -14.11 41.77
C ILE A 510 16.73 -12.60 42.00
N ILE A 511 15.57 -12.01 41.75
CA ILE A 511 15.36 -10.56 41.86
C ILE A 511 15.55 -10.09 43.31
N GLN A 512 14.99 -10.83 44.27
CA GLN A 512 15.12 -10.51 45.69
C GLN A 512 16.57 -10.62 46.16
N GLN A 513 17.31 -11.66 45.75
CA GLN A 513 18.69 -11.87 46.19
C GLN A 513 19.73 -11.03 45.45
N SER A 514 19.40 -10.51 44.28
CA SER A 514 20.28 -9.63 43.50
C SER A 514 20.07 -8.15 43.76
N GLU A 515 18.97 -7.77 44.44
CA GLU A 515 18.58 -6.38 44.69
C GLU A 515 18.51 -5.53 43.40
N GLY A 516 18.17 -6.16 42.27
CA GLY A 516 18.14 -5.50 40.97
C GLY A 516 19.52 -5.18 40.37
N ARG A 517 20.63 -5.59 40.98
CA ARG A 517 21.98 -5.29 40.48
C ARG A 517 22.28 -6.13 39.22
N PRO A 518 22.59 -5.52 38.05
CA PRO A 518 22.73 -6.24 36.78
C PRO A 518 23.78 -7.36 36.81
N PHE A 519 24.94 -7.09 37.41
CA PHE A 519 26.00 -8.10 37.57
C PHE A 519 25.52 -9.33 38.36
N ARG A 520 24.79 -9.12 39.47
CA ARG A 520 24.25 -10.22 40.28
C ARG A 520 23.17 -10.97 39.51
N LEU A 521 22.25 -10.27 38.86
CA LEU A 521 21.21 -10.86 38.02
C LEU A 521 21.80 -11.83 36.99
N GLN A 522 22.81 -11.37 36.23
CA GLN A 522 23.47 -12.23 35.24
C GLN A 522 24.25 -13.38 35.87
N GLN A 523 24.92 -13.16 37.00
CA GLN A 523 25.62 -14.23 37.73
C GLN A 523 24.66 -15.35 38.17
N TYR A 524 23.51 -14.98 38.75
CA TYR A 524 22.48 -15.96 39.13
C TYR A 524 21.91 -16.68 37.91
N ALA A 525 21.61 -15.95 36.83
CA ALA A 525 21.05 -16.53 35.61
C ALA A 525 22.01 -17.52 34.93
N LEU A 526 23.29 -17.15 34.84
CA LEU A 526 24.36 -17.99 34.28
C LEU A 526 24.44 -19.33 35.02
N GLU A 527 24.53 -19.30 36.35
CA GLU A 527 24.62 -20.48 37.20
C GLU A 527 23.32 -21.30 37.18
N ALA A 528 22.15 -20.65 37.24
CA ALA A 528 20.86 -21.32 37.22
C ALA A 528 20.60 -22.05 35.89
N VAL A 529 20.96 -21.44 34.75
CA VAL A 529 20.88 -22.08 33.44
C VAL A 529 21.85 -23.24 33.35
N THR A 530 23.08 -23.09 33.85
CA THR A 530 24.08 -24.17 33.89
C THR A 530 23.58 -25.38 34.67
N ASN A 531 23.00 -25.17 35.86
CA ASN A 531 22.40 -26.24 36.68
C ASN A 531 21.21 -26.91 36.00
N MET A 532 20.39 -26.12 35.30
CA MET A 532 19.23 -26.62 34.55
C MET A 532 19.65 -27.47 33.33
N LEU A 533 20.69 -27.04 32.62
CA LEU A 533 21.30 -27.76 31.50
C LEU A 533 21.98 -29.06 31.94
N ALA A 534 22.70 -29.05 33.08
CA ALA A 534 23.31 -30.25 33.65
C ALA A 534 22.26 -31.33 34.02
N ALA A 535 21.05 -30.90 34.36
CA ALA A 535 19.92 -31.79 34.60
C ALA A 535 19.10 -32.13 33.33
N SER A 536 19.56 -31.73 32.14
CA SER A 536 18.89 -31.94 30.85
C SER A 536 17.43 -31.50 30.82
N ARG A 537 17.12 -30.39 31.51
CA ARG A 537 15.77 -29.82 31.57
C ARG A 537 15.66 -28.60 30.67
N ARG A 538 14.44 -28.07 30.55
CA ARG A 538 14.12 -26.82 29.82
C ARG A 538 13.44 -25.76 30.69
N ARG A 539 13.15 -26.13 31.94
CA ARG A 539 12.53 -25.26 32.93
C ARG A 539 13.52 -25.05 34.06
N ILE A 540 13.87 -23.80 34.28
CA ILE A 540 14.75 -23.34 35.36
C ILE A 540 13.89 -23.28 36.61
N LYS A 541 14.18 -24.18 37.55
CA LYS A 541 13.41 -24.35 38.78
C LYS A 541 14.00 -23.52 39.91
N LEU A 542 13.20 -23.29 40.95
CA LEU A 542 13.69 -22.65 42.18
C LEU A 542 14.92 -23.37 42.76
N THR A 543 14.97 -24.70 42.68
CA THR A 543 16.10 -25.51 43.16
C THR A 543 17.41 -25.19 42.44
N ASP A 544 17.35 -24.85 41.15
CA ASP A 544 18.53 -24.53 40.34
C ASP A 544 19.12 -23.18 40.76
N VAL A 545 18.25 -22.22 41.04
CA VAL A 545 18.61 -20.90 41.55
C VAL A 545 19.11 -20.98 42.99
N GLN A 546 18.51 -21.80 43.84
CA GLN A 546 19.00 -22.02 45.22
C GLN A 546 20.36 -22.72 45.25
N ALA A 547 20.64 -23.60 44.28
CA ALA A 547 21.98 -24.16 44.09
C ALA A 547 22.98 -23.09 43.62
N ALA A 548 22.59 -22.27 42.64
CA ALA A 548 23.38 -21.12 42.18
C ALA A 548 23.70 -20.17 43.34
N HIS A 549 22.72 -19.85 44.20
CA HIS A 549 22.93 -19.00 45.38
C HIS A 549 23.97 -19.54 46.34
N ARG A 550 23.92 -20.85 46.64
CA ARG A 550 24.93 -21.51 47.49
C ARG A 550 26.32 -21.46 46.87
N SER A 551 26.42 -21.69 45.55
CA SER A 551 27.68 -21.57 44.80
C SER A 551 28.25 -20.15 44.91
N ILE A 552 27.43 -19.14 44.59
CA ILE A 552 27.83 -17.72 44.62
C ILE A 552 28.27 -17.30 46.03
N GLN A 553 27.58 -17.72 47.09
CA GLN A 553 27.97 -17.43 48.47
C GLN A 553 29.30 -18.09 48.85
N SER A 554 29.52 -19.34 48.44
CA SER A 554 30.78 -20.06 48.72
C SER A 554 31.98 -19.41 48.03
N SER A 555 31.83 -18.97 46.77
CA SER A 555 32.86 -18.25 46.02
C SER A 555 33.16 -16.87 46.61
N THR A 556 32.14 -16.19 47.15
CA THR A 556 32.32 -14.89 47.83
C THR A 556 33.06 -15.06 49.16
N ASN A 557 32.83 -16.16 49.88
CA ASN A 557 33.54 -16.47 51.14
C ASN A 557 35.01 -16.86 50.93
N HIS A 558 35.35 -17.55 49.83
CA HIS A 558 36.75 -17.83 49.51
C HIS A 558 37.52 -16.58 49.05
N ALA A 559 36.88 -15.67 48.29
CA ALA A 559 37.50 -14.37 47.94
C ALA A 559 37.84 -13.52 49.18
N HIS A 560 36.98 -13.54 50.22
CA HIS A 560 37.25 -12.86 51.48
C HIS A 560 38.31 -13.58 52.36
N GLN A 561 38.53 -14.89 52.19
CA GLN A 561 39.62 -15.61 52.88
C GLN A 561 41.00 -15.33 52.26
N ASP A 562 41.09 -15.19 50.93
CA ASP A 562 42.34 -14.84 50.25
C ASP A 562 42.77 -13.38 50.49
N GLU A 563 41.83 -12.42 50.56
CA GLU A 563 42.14 -11.05 51.00
C GLU A 563 42.56 -11.00 52.49
N GLY A 564 42.04 -11.90 53.33
CA GLY A 564 42.44 -12.04 54.73
C GLY A 564 43.85 -12.60 54.90
N LEU A 565 44.25 -13.57 54.08
CA LEU A 565 45.60 -14.14 54.08
C LEU A 565 46.66 -13.13 53.59
N LEU A 566 46.34 -12.31 52.58
CA LEU A 566 47.25 -11.25 52.10
C LEU A 566 47.44 -10.12 53.13
N ARG A 567 46.42 -9.79 53.94
CA ARG A 567 46.57 -8.85 55.07
C ARG A 567 47.36 -9.44 56.25
N THR A 568 47.36 -10.77 56.42
CA THR A 568 48.08 -11.41 57.53
C THR A 568 49.58 -11.54 57.24
N VAL A 569 49.98 -11.71 55.97
CA VAL A 569 51.40 -11.73 55.56
C VAL A 569 52.02 -10.31 55.54
N ALA A 570 51.23 -9.27 55.31
CA ALA A 570 51.69 -7.88 55.42
C ALA A 570 51.89 -7.40 56.87
N ALA A 571 51.26 -8.05 57.85
CA ALA A 571 51.37 -7.69 59.28
C ALA A 571 52.49 -8.41 60.04
N SER A 572 53.15 -9.41 59.44
CA SER A 572 54.30 -10.13 60.04
C SER A 572 55.67 -9.61 59.57
N THR A 573 55.71 -8.48 58.85
CA THR A 573 56.95 -7.87 58.33
C THR A 573 57.05 -6.37 58.66
N GLN A 574 56.65 -6.00 59.89
CA GLN A 574 57.03 -4.72 60.50
C GLN A 574 57.79 -4.95 61.79
#